data_AF-A0A661FLA6-F1
#
_entry.id   AF-A0A661FLA6-F1
#
_cell.length_a   1.000
_cell.length_b   1.000
_cell.length_c   1.000
_cell.angle_alpha   90.00
_cell.angle_beta   90.00
_cell.angle_gamma   90.00
#
_symmetry.space_group_name_H-M   'P 1'
#
loop_
_entity.id
_entity.type
_entity.pdbx_description
1 polymer ?
#
loop_
_entity_poly.entity_id
_entity_poly.type
_entity_poly.pdbx_seq_one_letter_code
_entity_poly.pdbx_strand_id
1 'polypeptide(L)'
;MKFKTIRNIFVFLLFLGLILIFGATLFVSKGGLLEQWEWVIYACTFVVFVSSVFIIFFAQKSSESLKLDCREREIDEAEEELQQARKEYQAKFELLAQRENEVKQKLLQYQQYIEFPDEQQWHNQENNDIFDAEIAQLLHDKAKVVFDNIASKKYIENNSFKHELLLEEFVDLIESVARIHHPDSQNPILETSVENLLRSLNRLSMQLLVYIDSSPINIKEYNLRTTYSYIQQSVTVYGYYKKAEPFLSFAAPVLRIGMAANPVIGIAQTVAIEAGKQVAKKGSEKYALNLLHDVIEIIGEQATTIFGDESFRYRCKHWIYAVELTEIICYFAPVQQGTLAKALKIVTALSMRSEYDRIFIYHCMAQGKSAGPDRFKHDFFSQEDKQEIVNKLSDFVENTVFKDENEQAEKRLIAWREKIESRFGIEIQLNIDKSDSDYLRTTLWSSSPEKKIKPFLARYILKIMDKAETPQFIYTDIYFAESLKAEASIRALEDCRLWLIGSNQRFILLAVNKKDEVFLVWEYSEGQKEQLSLERVSRVVADDCRMSGGVWLEMVDTKKAPEFIIEGRNIGSYDNYFQVLNGFKRILS
;
A
#
# COMPACT_ATOMS: atom_id res chain seq x y z
N MET A 1 -7.50 -39.86 67.82
CA MET A 1 -6.79 -41.16 67.75
C MET A 1 -6.27 -41.33 66.33
N LYS A 2 -4.95 -41.45 66.09
CA LYS A 2 -4.39 -41.43 64.71
C LYS A 2 -4.97 -42.61 63.91
N PHE A 3 -5.36 -42.38 62.65
CA PHE A 3 -6.00 -43.37 61.77
C PHE A 3 -5.22 -44.69 61.67
N LYS A 4 -3.88 -44.60 61.69
CA LYS A 4 -2.96 -45.74 61.74
C LYS A 4 -3.16 -46.63 62.99
N THR A 5 -3.50 -46.03 64.13
CA THR A 5 -3.77 -46.72 65.40
C THR A 5 -5.07 -47.51 65.33
N ILE A 6 -6.12 -46.93 64.75
CA ILE A 6 -7.43 -47.60 64.59
C ILE A 6 -7.32 -48.79 63.63
N ARG A 7 -6.65 -48.62 62.48
CA ARG A 7 -6.42 -49.71 61.54
C ARG A 7 -5.63 -50.87 62.16
N ASN A 8 -4.59 -50.58 62.94
CA ASN A 8 -3.79 -51.62 63.60
C ASN A 8 -4.62 -52.41 64.64
N ILE A 9 -5.56 -51.76 65.34
CA ILE A 9 -6.48 -52.43 66.26
C ILE A 9 -7.39 -53.40 65.51
N PHE A 10 -7.98 -53.00 64.39
CA PHE A 10 -8.87 -53.87 63.60
C PHE A 10 -8.13 -55.03 62.93
N VAL A 11 -6.90 -54.83 62.45
CA VAL A 11 -6.06 -55.92 61.93
C VAL A 11 -5.72 -56.92 63.04
N PHE A 12 -5.39 -56.43 64.24
CA PHE A 12 -5.12 -57.27 65.40
C PHE A 12 -6.37 -58.07 65.82
N LEU A 13 -7.55 -57.45 65.86
CA LEU A 13 -8.82 -58.12 66.15
C LEU A 13 -9.17 -59.19 65.11
N LEU A 14 -8.88 -58.95 63.83
CA LEU A 14 -9.10 -59.92 62.76
C LEU A 14 -8.21 -61.16 62.94
N PHE A 15 -6.91 -60.95 63.21
CA PHE A 15 -5.99 -62.06 63.49
C PHE A 15 -6.38 -62.84 64.75
N LEU A 16 -6.74 -62.14 65.82
CA LEU A 16 -7.19 -62.76 67.07
C LEU A 16 -8.45 -63.60 66.84
N GLY A 17 -9.42 -63.07 66.08
CA GLY A 17 -10.65 -63.77 65.71
C GLY A 17 -10.39 -65.04 64.91
N LEU A 18 -9.48 -65.00 63.92
CA LEU A 18 -9.11 -66.19 63.14
C LEU A 18 -8.41 -67.26 63.99
N ILE A 19 -7.52 -66.88 64.90
CA ILE A 19 -6.85 -67.82 65.81
C ILE A 19 -7.87 -68.48 66.74
N LEU A 20 -8.83 -67.71 67.28
CA LEU A 20 -9.90 -68.23 68.14
C LEU A 20 -10.84 -69.18 67.39
N ILE A 21 -11.20 -68.86 66.13
CA ILE A 21 -11.98 -69.78 65.27
C ILE A 21 -11.20 -71.08 65.05
N PHE A 22 -9.92 -70.99 64.69
CA PHE A 22 -9.09 -72.17 64.45
C PHE A 22 -8.95 -73.04 65.72
N GLY A 23 -8.69 -72.44 66.87
CA GLY A 23 -8.63 -73.12 68.15
C GLY A 23 -9.96 -73.81 68.52
N ALA A 24 -11.08 -73.11 68.35
CA ALA A 24 -12.42 -73.66 68.62
C ALA A 24 -12.76 -74.83 67.69
N THR A 25 -12.44 -74.73 66.40
CA THR A 25 -12.69 -75.83 65.43
C THR A 25 -11.85 -77.08 65.73
N LEU A 26 -10.58 -76.92 66.13
CA LEU A 26 -9.73 -78.04 66.54
C LEU A 26 -10.23 -78.72 67.83
N PHE A 27 -10.79 -77.94 68.76
CA PHE A 27 -11.32 -78.47 70.02
C PHE A 27 -12.62 -79.25 69.80
N VAL A 28 -13.54 -78.72 68.97
CA VAL A 28 -14.77 -79.42 68.56
C VAL A 28 -14.43 -80.73 67.81
N SER A 29 -13.40 -80.70 66.95
CA SER A 29 -12.93 -81.89 66.21
C SER A 29 -12.42 -83.04 67.09
N LYS A 30 -12.03 -82.77 68.35
CA LYS A 30 -11.51 -83.80 69.28
C LYS A 30 -12.56 -84.35 70.25
N GLY A 31 -13.85 -84.07 70.04
CA GLY A 31 -14.96 -84.69 70.77
C GLY A 31 -15.45 -83.92 72.01
N GLY A 32 -15.23 -82.60 72.07
CA GLY A 32 -15.81 -81.75 73.12
C GLY A 32 -17.34 -81.55 72.96
N LEU A 33 -18.06 -81.43 74.09
CA LEU A 33 -19.51 -81.18 74.13
C LEU A 33 -19.90 -79.90 73.35
N LEU A 34 -20.79 -80.07 72.36
CA LEU A 34 -21.05 -79.10 71.29
C LEU A 34 -21.89 -77.86 71.68
N GLU A 35 -22.70 -77.91 72.74
CA GLU A 35 -23.82 -76.96 72.87
C GLU A 35 -23.47 -75.51 73.26
N GLN A 36 -22.30 -75.22 73.84
CA GLN A 36 -21.95 -73.84 74.27
C GLN A 36 -20.92 -73.14 73.37
N TRP A 37 -20.18 -73.88 72.53
CA TRP A 37 -19.07 -73.33 71.75
C TRP A 37 -19.46 -72.77 70.38
N GLU A 38 -20.65 -73.10 69.88
CA GLU A 38 -21.16 -72.56 68.61
C GLU A 38 -21.30 -71.03 68.66
N TRP A 39 -21.80 -70.48 69.77
CA TRP A 39 -21.94 -69.04 69.95
C TRP A 39 -20.60 -68.29 69.95
N VAL A 40 -19.52 -68.92 70.43
CA VAL A 40 -18.17 -68.36 70.39
C VAL A 40 -17.66 -68.28 68.95
N ILE A 41 -17.93 -69.32 68.14
CA ILE A 41 -17.56 -69.35 66.72
C ILE A 41 -18.35 -68.29 65.93
N TYR A 42 -19.66 -68.14 66.19
CA TYR A 42 -20.47 -67.10 65.55
C TYR A 42 -20.03 -65.68 65.95
N ALA A 43 -19.71 -65.45 67.22
CA ALA A 43 -19.19 -64.15 67.66
C ALA A 43 -17.83 -63.82 67.00
N CYS A 44 -16.92 -64.79 66.91
CA CYS A 44 -15.61 -64.57 66.30
C CYS A 44 -15.71 -64.36 64.79
N THR A 45 -16.58 -65.09 64.09
CA THR A 45 -16.79 -64.89 62.64
C THR A 45 -17.40 -63.53 62.34
N PHE A 46 -18.31 -63.03 63.19
CA PHE A 46 -18.85 -61.67 63.07
C PHE A 46 -17.76 -60.59 63.25
N VAL A 47 -16.87 -60.74 64.24
CA VAL A 47 -15.75 -59.80 64.45
C VAL A 47 -14.79 -59.79 63.25
N VAL A 48 -14.50 -60.96 62.68
CA VAL A 48 -13.67 -61.08 61.46
C VAL A 48 -14.35 -60.39 60.28
N PHE A 49 -15.67 -60.56 60.11
CA PHE A 49 -16.45 -59.93 59.05
C PHE A 49 -16.48 -58.40 59.15
N VAL A 50 -16.77 -57.85 60.33
CA VAL A 50 -16.80 -56.39 60.53
C VAL A 50 -15.42 -55.79 60.32
N SER A 51 -14.36 -56.47 60.80
CA SER A 51 -12.99 -56.00 60.65
C SER A 51 -12.52 -56.02 59.19
N SER A 52 -12.91 -57.04 58.41
CA SER A 52 -12.55 -57.13 56.98
C SER A 52 -13.27 -56.09 56.14
N VAL A 53 -14.57 -55.85 56.38
CA VAL A 53 -15.33 -54.79 55.69
C VAL A 53 -14.74 -53.41 55.98
N PHE A 54 -14.38 -53.14 57.23
CA PHE A 54 -13.79 -51.84 57.61
C PHE A 54 -12.43 -51.61 56.93
N ILE A 55 -11.57 -52.62 56.84
CA ILE A 55 -10.26 -52.52 56.18
C ILE A 55 -10.42 -52.26 54.67
N ILE A 56 -11.33 -52.97 53.99
CA ILE A 56 -11.54 -52.85 52.55
C ILE A 56 -12.08 -51.47 52.19
N PHE A 57 -13.12 -51.01 52.87
CA PHE A 57 -13.80 -49.75 52.53
C PHE A 57 -12.91 -48.53 52.78
N PHE A 58 -12.11 -48.55 53.85
CA PHE A 58 -11.19 -47.45 54.16
C PHE A 58 -9.88 -47.50 53.37
N ALA A 59 -9.40 -48.67 52.94
CA ALA A 59 -8.26 -48.76 52.03
C ALA A 59 -8.59 -48.11 50.67
N GLN A 60 -9.81 -48.31 50.17
CA GLN A 60 -10.27 -47.77 48.90
C GLN A 60 -10.32 -46.23 48.90
N LYS A 61 -10.84 -45.62 49.98
CA LYS A 61 -10.90 -44.15 50.14
C LYS A 61 -9.53 -43.46 50.22
N SER A 62 -8.51 -44.14 50.77
CA SER A 62 -7.14 -43.60 50.82
C SER A 62 -6.39 -43.71 49.49
N SER A 63 -6.73 -44.69 48.66
CA SER A 63 -6.10 -44.91 47.36
C SER A 63 -6.58 -43.91 46.31
N GLU A 64 -7.87 -43.58 46.31
CA GLU A 64 -8.43 -42.56 45.41
C GLU A 64 -7.94 -41.15 45.73
N SER A 65 -7.85 -40.78 47.01
CA SER A 65 -7.31 -39.48 47.41
C SER A 65 -5.83 -39.31 47.02
N LEU A 66 -5.00 -40.34 47.23
CA LEU A 66 -3.60 -40.30 46.80
C LEU A 66 -3.44 -40.25 45.27
N LYS A 67 -4.34 -40.89 44.51
CA LYS A 67 -4.33 -40.81 43.03
C LYS A 67 -4.76 -39.44 42.52
N LEU A 68 -5.69 -38.79 43.21
CA LEU A 68 -6.11 -37.42 42.87
C LEU A 68 -5.00 -36.42 43.17
N ASP A 69 -4.36 -36.51 44.35
CA ASP A 69 -3.23 -35.64 44.70
C ASP A 69 -2.03 -35.80 43.73
N CYS A 70 -1.75 -37.02 43.26
CA CYS A 70 -0.71 -37.23 42.24
C CYS A 70 -1.09 -36.62 40.88
N ARG A 71 -2.35 -36.77 40.45
CA ARG A 71 -2.82 -36.17 39.19
C ARG A 71 -2.87 -34.66 39.24
N GLU A 72 -3.24 -34.09 40.38
CA GLU A 72 -3.27 -32.64 40.58
C GLU A 72 -1.86 -32.06 40.48
N ARG A 73 -0.85 -32.71 41.08
CA ARG A 73 0.55 -32.32 40.90
C ARG A 73 1.06 -32.49 39.47
N GLU A 74 0.70 -33.57 38.78
CA GLU A 74 1.07 -33.75 37.36
C GLU A 74 0.45 -32.67 36.47
N ILE A 75 -0.76 -32.20 36.79
CA ILE A 75 -1.43 -31.10 36.07
C ILE A 75 -0.75 -29.77 36.39
N ASP A 76 -0.45 -29.51 37.66
CA ASP A 76 0.24 -28.28 38.09
C ASP A 76 1.64 -28.19 37.45
N GLU A 77 2.41 -29.28 37.44
CA GLU A 77 3.72 -29.35 36.78
C GLU A 77 3.60 -29.13 35.26
N ALA A 78 2.59 -29.72 34.61
CA ALA A 78 2.35 -29.53 33.18
C ALA A 78 1.87 -28.11 32.84
N GLU A 79 1.09 -27.46 33.71
CA GLU A 79 0.68 -26.06 33.55
C GLU A 79 1.87 -25.11 33.71
N GLU A 80 2.76 -25.36 34.68
CA GLU A 80 4.00 -24.60 34.84
C GLU A 80 4.92 -24.74 33.62
N GLU A 81 5.12 -25.97 33.11
CA GLU A 81 5.90 -26.21 31.88
C GLU A 81 5.30 -25.51 30.66
N LEU A 82 3.96 -25.55 30.49
CA LEU A 82 3.27 -24.86 29.41
C LEU A 82 3.41 -23.34 29.51
N GLN A 83 3.29 -22.78 30.72
CA GLN A 83 3.49 -21.34 30.94
C GLN A 83 4.92 -20.92 30.64
N GLN A 84 5.90 -21.74 31.02
CA GLN A 84 7.31 -21.48 30.78
C GLN A 84 7.65 -21.56 29.28
N ALA A 85 7.15 -22.59 28.59
CA ALA A 85 7.26 -22.71 27.14
C ALA A 85 6.59 -21.54 26.42
N ARG A 86 5.40 -21.10 26.85
CA ARG A 86 4.69 -19.96 26.25
C ARG A 86 5.46 -18.65 26.40
N LYS A 87 6.07 -18.41 27.57
CA LYS A 87 6.95 -17.26 27.81
C LYS A 87 8.20 -17.32 26.92
N GLU A 88 8.81 -18.50 26.77
CA GLU A 88 9.98 -18.70 25.91
C GLU A 88 9.65 -18.48 24.43
N TYR A 89 8.49 -18.97 23.97
CA TYR A 89 8.00 -18.72 22.61
C TYR A 89 7.67 -17.24 22.37
N GLN A 90 7.05 -16.55 23.34
CA GLN A 90 6.81 -15.11 23.24
C GLN A 90 8.12 -14.32 23.15
N ALA A 91 9.10 -14.62 24.00
CA ALA A 91 10.41 -13.98 23.94
C ALA A 91 11.14 -14.25 22.62
N LYS A 92 11.06 -15.48 22.08
CA LYS A 92 11.62 -15.82 20.75
C LYS A 92 10.88 -15.09 19.63
N PHE A 93 9.56 -14.95 19.72
CA PHE A 93 8.77 -14.24 18.72
C PHE A 93 9.05 -12.74 18.73
N GLU A 94 9.17 -12.12 19.91
CA GLU A 94 9.57 -10.72 20.06
C GLU A 94 10.99 -10.47 19.54
N LEU A 95 11.93 -11.38 19.82
CA LEU A 95 13.30 -11.31 19.30
C LEU A 95 13.34 -11.47 17.77
N LEU A 96 12.52 -12.37 17.21
CA LEU A 96 12.40 -12.54 15.76
C LEU A 96 11.76 -11.32 15.11
N ALA A 97 10.70 -10.75 15.70
CA ALA A 97 10.08 -9.53 15.22
C ALA A 97 11.04 -8.32 15.31
N GLN A 98 11.85 -8.26 16.36
CA GLN A 98 12.89 -7.24 16.51
C GLN A 98 13.99 -7.41 15.46
N ARG A 99 14.48 -8.64 15.22
CA ARG A 99 15.44 -8.93 14.13
C ARG A 99 14.85 -8.67 12.76
N GLU A 100 13.58 -9.02 12.53
CA GLU A 100 12.88 -8.74 11.28
C GLU A 100 12.76 -7.23 11.07
N ASN A 101 12.41 -6.46 12.10
CA ASN A 101 12.36 -5.00 12.03
C ASN A 101 13.75 -4.38 11.86
N GLU A 102 14.79 -4.94 12.48
CA GLU A 102 16.18 -4.49 12.32
C GLU A 102 16.71 -4.81 10.92
N VAL A 103 16.38 -5.98 10.36
CA VAL A 103 16.68 -6.36 8.97
C VAL A 103 15.86 -5.51 8.00
N LYS A 104 14.58 -5.24 8.26
CA LYS A 104 13.76 -4.30 7.49
C LYS A 104 14.31 -2.89 7.56
N GLN A 105 14.77 -2.43 8.72
CA GLN A 105 15.43 -1.14 8.88
C GLN A 105 16.76 -1.10 8.15
N LYS A 106 17.56 -2.18 8.17
CA LYS A 106 18.79 -2.33 7.39
C LYS A 106 18.52 -2.39 5.89
N LEU A 107 17.44 -3.05 5.44
CA LEU A 107 16.96 -3.05 4.04
C LEU A 107 16.42 -1.68 3.62
N LEU A 108 15.79 -0.94 4.54
CA LEU A 108 15.45 0.47 4.38
C LEU A 108 16.70 1.36 4.47
N GLN A 109 17.78 0.97 5.15
CA GLN A 109 19.05 1.69 5.18
C GLN A 109 19.86 1.44 3.90
N TYR A 110 19.65 0.28 3.27
CA TYR A 110 19.97 0.04 1.86
C TYR A 110 18.99 0.77 0.91
N GLN A 111 18.30 1.84 1.37
CA GLN A 111 17.71 2.92 0.55
C GLN A 111 18.79 3.66 -0.28
N GLN A 112 19.51 2.94 -1.12
CA GLN A 112 20.29 3.50 -2.21
C GLN A 112 19.38 3.98 -3.36
N TYR A 113 18.06 4.16 -3.10
CA TYR A 113 17.07 4.74 -4.01
C TYR A 113 17.22 6.26 -4.21
N ILE A 114 18.23 6.88 -3.61
CA ILE A 114 18.52 8.33 -3.77
C ILE A 114 19.34 8.61 -5.04
N GLU A 115 19.95 7.58 -5.65
CA GLU A 115 20.91 7.71 -6.77
C GLU A 115 20.28 7.53 -8.17
N PHE A 116 18.99 7.83 -8.36
CA PHE A 116 18.41 7.82 -9.70
C PHE A 116 18.40 9.22 -10.29
N PRO A 117 19.05 9.46 -11.45
CA PRO A 117 18.84 10.67 -12.22
C PRO A 117 17.40 10.71 -12.76
N ASP A 118 16.91 11.94 -12.96
CA ASP A 118 15.63 12.19 -13.60
C ASP A 118 15.76 11.96 -15.13
N GLU A 119 14.66 11.60 -15.80
CA GLU A 119 14.62 11.19 -17.22
C GLU A 119 15.23 12.21 -18.20
N GLN A 120 15.41 13.47 -17.79
CA GLN A 120 15.97 14.57 -18.60
C GLN A 120 17.39 14.33 -19.14
N GLN A 121 18.19 13.44 -18.56
CA GLN A 121 19.53 13.12 -19.08
C GLN A 121 19.50 12.20 -20.31
N TRP A 122 18.39 11.49 -20.56
CA TRP A 122 18.28 10.43 -21.58
C TRP A 122 17.91 10.91 -22.99
N HIS A 123 17.91 12.21 -23.26
CA HIS A 123 17.49 12.76 -24.56
C HIS A 123 18.56 12.71 -25.67
N ASN A 124 19.76 12.16 -25.42
CA ASN A 124 20.74 11.87 -26.48
C ASN A 124 20.45 10.51 -27.15
N GLN A 125 19.30 10.40 -27.81
CA GLN A 125 18.80 9.16 -28.43
C GLN A 125 19.77 8.53 -29.46
N GLU A 126 20.50 9.35 -30.24
CA GLU A 126 21.30 8.84 -31.37
C GLU A 126 22.52 7.99 -30.96
N ASN A 127 23.19 8.29 -29.84
CA ASN A 127 24.32 7.49 -29.37
C ASN A 127 23.85 6.23 -28.62
N ASN A 128 22.73 6.32 -27.89
CA ASN A 128 22.23 5.21 -27.07
C ASN A 128 21.66 4.07 -27.93
N ASP A 129 21.00 4.39 -29.06
CA ASP A 129 20.49 3.37 -30.00
C ASP A 129 21.61 2.52 -30.62
N ILE A 130 22.82 3.08 -30.79
CA ILE A 130 23.99 2.39 -31.35
C ILE A 130 24.58 1.44 -30.30
N PHE A 131 24.78 1.91 -29.07
CA PHE A 131 25.25 1.06 -27.96
C PHE A 131 24.26 -0.07 -27.65
N ASP A 132 22.95 0.22 -27.68
CA ASP A 132 21.91 -0.77 -27.44
C ASP A 132 21.89 -1.87 -28.52
N ALA A 133 22.14 -1.51 -29.78
CA ALA A 133 22.26 -2.47 -30.88
C ALA A 133 23.53 -3.33 -30.72
N GLU A 134 24.65 -2.72 -30.33
CA GLU A 134 25.92 -3.42 -30.11
C GLU A 134 25.85 -4.42 -28.94
N ILE A 135 25.21 -4.02 -27.83
CA ILE A 135 24.99 -4.89 -26.67
C ILE A 135 24.02 -6.02 -27.02
N ALA A 136 22.92 -5.74 -27.72
CA ALA A 136 21.98 -6.77 -28.16
C ALA A 136 22.66 -7.80 -29.07
N GLN A 137 23.53 -7.35 -29.98
CA GLN A 137 24.32 -8.22 -30.84
C GLN A 137 25.35 -9.04 -30.03
N LEU A 138 26.04 -8.42 -29.06
CA LEU A 138 26.96 -9.13 -28.17
C LEU A 138 26.23 -10.23 -27.38
N LEU A 139 25.06 -9.93 -26.81
CA LEU A 139 24.26 -10.92 -26.07
C LEU A 139 23.84 -12.07 -26.98
N HIS A 140 23.44 -11.77 -28.22
CA HIS A 140 23.13 -12.78 -29.22
C HIS A 140 24.33 -13.67 -29.54
N ASP A 141 25.50 -13.09 -29.76
CA ASP A 141 26.72 -13.82 -30.07
C ASP A 141 27.19 -14.69 -28.88
N LYS A 142 27.11 -14.15 -27.66
CA LYS A 142 27.45 -14.91 -26.44
C LYS A 142 26.44 -16.02 -26.16
N ALA A 143 25.15 -15.79 -26.37
CA ALA A 143 24.14 -16.84 -26.25
C ALA A 143 24.35 -17.98 -27.24
N LYS A 144 24.76 -17.65 -28.47
CA LYS A 144 25.16 -18.64 -29.46
C LYS A 144 26.37 -19.46 -29.01
N VAL A 145 27.43 -18.81 -28.51
CA VAL A 145 28.62 -19.49 -27.99
C VAL A 145 28.27 -20.43 -26.84
N VAL A 146 27.51 -19.95 -25.86
CA VAL A 146 27.07 -20.76 -24.71
C VAL A 146 26.19 -21.92 -25.18
N PHE A 147 25.25 -21.69 -26.09
CA PHE A 147 24.41 -22.74 -26.68
C PHE A 147 25.25 -23.82 -27.36
N ASP A 148 26.19 -23.43 -28.22
CA ASP A 148 27.06 -24.35 -28.95
C ASP A 148 27.99 -25.12 -27.99
N ASN A 149 28.47 -24.49 -26.93
CA ASN A 149 29.27 -25.11 -25.88
C ASN A 149 28.47 -26.12 -25.02
N ILE A 150 27.19 -25.83 -24.73
CA ILE A 150 26.28 -26.77 -24.07
C ILE A 150 26.01 -27.97 -25.00
N ALA A 151 25.77 -27.71 -26.29
CA ALA A 151 25.53 -28.75 -27.30
C ALA A 151 26.73 -29.68 -27.47
N SER A 152 27.95 -29.11 -27.49
CA SER A 152 29.20 -29.86 -27.60
C SER A 152 29.64 -30.53 -26.30
N LYS A 153 28.90 -30.31 -25.20
CA LYS A 153 29.19 -30.81 -23.85
C LYS A 153 30.51 -30.29 -23.26
N LYS A 154 30.96 -29.11 -23.67
CA LYS A 154 32.21 -28.47 -23.20
C LYS A 154 32.28 -28.32 -21.68
N TYR A 155 31.15 -28.12 -21.01
CA TYR A 155 31.06 -27.97 -19.55
C TYR A 155 31.01 -29.30 -18.78
N ILE A 156 31.14 -30.44 -19.47
CA ILE A 156 31.19 -31.75 -18.85
C ILE A 156 32.60 -32.31 -19.01
N GLU A 157 33.26 -32.53 -17.87
CA GLU A 157 34.54 -33.23 -17.82
C GLU A 157 34.37 -34.46 -16.92
N ASN A 158 34.82 -35.64 -17.38
CA ASN A 158 34.71 -36.90 -16.63
C ASN A 158 33.28 -37.21 -16.14
N ASN A 159 32.26 -36.99 -16.99
CA ASN A 159 30.83 -37.12 -16.64
C ASN A 159 30.36 -36.24 -15.46
N SER A 160 31.14 -35.23 -15.09
CA SER A 160 30.79 -34.28 -14.04
C SER A 160 30.64 -32.87 -14.63
N PHE A 161 29.57 -32.18 -14.23
CA PHE A 161 29.35 -30.78 -14.61
C PHE A 161 30.38 -29.88 -13.90
N LYS A 162 31.20 -29.19 -14.68
CA LYS A 162 32.23 -28.25 -14.23
C LYS A 162 31.68 -26.83 -14.25
N HIS A 163 31.10 -26.41 -13.13
CA HIS A 163 30.48 -25.09 -12.98
C HIS A 163 31.46 -23.93 -13.19
N GLU A 164 32.75 -24.11 -12.88
CA GLU A 164 33.83 -23.12 -13.09
C GLU A 164 33.88 -22.63 -14.53
N LEU A 165 33.83 -23.54 -15.51
CA LEU A 165 33.86 -23.22 -16.93
C LEU A 165 32.64 -22.41 -17.39
N LEU A 166 31.48 -22.61 -16.76
CA LEU A 166 30.28 -21.83 -17.05
C LEU A 166 30.36 -20.43 -16.41
N LEU A 167 30.92 -20.34 -15.20
CA LEU A 167 31.15 -19.06 -14.53
C LEU A 167 32.15 -18.20 -15.30
N GLU A 168 33.21 -18.78 -15.85
CA GLU A 168 34.17 -18.07 -16.71
C GLU A 168 33.49 -17.42 -17.93
N GLU A 169 32.53 -18.11 -18.56
CA GLU A 169 31.79 -17.56 -19.72
C GLU A 169 30.85 -16.40 -19.31
N PHE A 170 30.29 -16.44 -18.10
CA PHE A 170 29.52 -15.30 -17.57
C PHE A 170 30.40 -14.13 -17.18
N VAL A 171 31.58 -14.38 -16.61
CA VAL A 171 32.56 -13.31 -16.34
C VAL A 171 33.03 -12.67 -17.63
N ASP A 172 33.32 -13.47 -18.67
CA ASP A 172 33.69 -12.98 -20.00
C ASP A 172 32.57 -12.18 -20.66
N LEU A 173 31.29 -12.56 -20.47
CA LEU A 173 30.15 -11.76 -20.88
C LEU A 173 30.13 -10.38 -20.19
N ILE A 174 30.29 -10.36 -18.86
CA ILE A 174 30.30 -9.12 -18.06
C ILE A 174 31.44 -8.21 -18.51
N GLU A 175 32.65 -8.74 -18.70
CA GLU A 175 33.80 -7.98 -19.20
C GLU A 175 33.58 -7.47 -20.63
N SER A 176 32.96 -8.28 -21.50
CA SER A 176 32.67 -7.90 -22.88
C SER A 176 31.70 -6.72 -22.93
N VAL A 177 30.65 -6.74 -22.11
CA VAL A 177 29.72 -5.61 -21.96
C VAL A 177 30.43 -4.39 -21.40
N ALA A 178 31.30 -4.58 -20.41
CA ALA A 178 32.06 -3.48 -19.81
C ALA A 178 32.98 -2.77 -20.81
N ARG A 179 33.62 -3.52 -21.74
CA ARG A 179 34.47 -2.95 -22.79
C ARG A 179 33.70 -2.18 -23.86
N ILE A 180 32.40 -2.44 -24.05
CA ILE A 180 31.55 -1.62 -24.93
C ILE A 180 31.39 -0.21 -24.33
N HIS A 181 31.18 -0.12 -23.02
CA HIS A 181 31.03 1.17 -22.34
C HIS A 181 32.37 1.87 -22.06
N HIS A 182 33.42 1.11 -21.76
CA HIS A 182 34.75 1.65 -21.45
C HIS A 182 35.83 0.95 -22.30
N PRO A 183 35.99 1.33 -23.58
CA PRO A 183 36.93 0.66 -24.50
C PRO A 183 38.40 0.80 -24.09
N ASP A 184 38.73 1.82 -23.31
CA ASP A 184 40.11 2.10 -22.86
C ASP A 184 40.51 1.35 -21.57
N SER A 185 39.55 0.70 -20.89
CA SER A 185 39.76 0.01 -19.61
C SER A 185 40.44 -1.35 -19.81
N GLN A 186 41.54 -1.61 -19.09
CA GLN A 186 42.24 -2.90 -19.17
C GLN A 186 41.54 -3.98 -18.34
N ASN A 187 41.03 -3.64 -17.15
CA ASN A 187 40.31 -4.57 -16.28
C ASN A 187 39.06 -3.90 -15.69
N PRO A 188 37.95 -3.82 -16.46
CA PRO A 188 36.77 -3.06 -16.04
C PRO A 188 36.22 -3.46 -14.67
N ILE A 189 36.19 -4.76 -14.36
CA ILE A 189 35.68 -5.26 -13.07
C ILE A 189 36.53 -4.77 -11.88
N LEU A 190 37.85 -4.64 -12.06
CA LEU A 190 38.77 -4.19 -11.01
C LEU A 190 38.77 -2.66 -10.84
N GLU A 191 38.35 -1.95 -11.88
CA GLU A 191 38.26 -0.49 -11.90
C GLU A 191 36.91 0.01 -11.31
N THR A 192 35.91 -0.87 -11.19
CA THR A 192 34.59 -0.58 -10.59
C THR A 192 34.60 -0.63 -9.06
N SER A 193 33.81 0.25 -8.43
CA SER A 193 33.66 0.27 -6.97
C SER A 193 33.05 -1.03 -6.41
N VAL A 194 33.58 -1.50 -5.29
CA VAL A 194 33.07 -2.69 -4.57
C VAL A 194 31.61 -2.52 -4.19
N GLU A 195 31.19 -1.31 -3.84
CA GLU A 195 29.80 -1.00 -3.52
C GLU A 195 28.88 -1.23 -4.73
N ASN A 196 29.24 -0.77 -5.93
CA ASN A 196 28.44 -0.97 -7.13
C ASN A 196 28.36 -2.46 -7.53
N LEU A 197 29.46 -3.21 -7.35
CA LEU A 197 29.51 -4.65 -7.58
C LEU A 197 28.61 -5.44 -6.61
N LEU A 198 28.63 -5.10 -5.31
CA LEU A 198 27.77 -5.77 -4.32
C LEU A 198 26.28 -5.44 -4.54
N ARG A 199 25.99 -4.19 -4.90
CA ARG A 199 24.63 -3.76 -5.25
C ARG A 199 24.10 -4.49 -6.46
N SER A 200 24.90 -4.62 -7.52
CA SER A 200 24.50 -5.32 -8.74
C SER A 200 24.31 -6.82 -8.51
N LEU A 201 25.18 -7.46 -7.72
CA LEU A 201 25.04 -8.86 -7.35
C LEU A 201 23.72 -9.11 -6.59
N ASN A 202 23.36 -8.23 -5.66
CA ASN A 202 22.08 -8.29 -4.96
C ASN A 202 20.89 -8.15 -5.92
N ARG A 203 20.94 -7.20 -6.86
CA ARG A 203 19.88 -6.97 -7.86
C ARG A 203 19.73 -8.16 -8.80
N LEU A 204 20.84 -8.69 -9.30
CA LEU A 204 20.91 -9.89 -10.12
C LEU A 204 20.25 -11.08 -9.42
N SER A 205 20.62 -11.31 -8.15
CA SER A 205 20.05 -12.40 -7.34
C SER A 205 18.53 -12.31 -7.24
N MET A 206 18.00 -11.10 -7.01
CA MET A 206 16.56 -10.87 -6.91
C MET A 206 15.82 -11.04 -8.25
N GLN A 207 16.37 -10.52 -9.35
CA GLN A 207 15.77 -10.70 -10.68
C GLN A 207 15.70 -12.19 -11.06
N LEU A 208 16.78 -12.92 -10.80
CA LEU A 208 16.81 -14.37 -11.02
C LEU A 208 15.82 -15.11 -10.12
N LEU A 209 15.66 -14.71 -8.86
CA LEU A 209 14.67 -15.31 -7.96
C LEU A 209 13.24 -15.08 -8.44
N VAL A 210 12.88 -13.85 -8.83
CA VAL A 210 11.55 -13.54 -9.38
C VAL A 210 11.29 -14.33 -10.67
N TYR A 211 12.29 -14.41 -11.54
CA TYR A 211 12.21 -15.19 -12.77
C TYR A 211 11.96 -16.67 -12.49
N ILE A 212 12.80 -17.29 -11.66
CA ILE A 212 12.67 -18.68 -11.24
C ILE A 212 11.32 -18.88 -10.54
N ASP A 213 10.83 -17.87 -9.81
CA ASP A 213 9.55 -17.93 -9.12
C ASP A 213 8.35 -17.99 -10.05
N SER A 214 8.44 -17.29 -11.17
CA SER A 214 7.41 -17.20 -12.21
C SER A 214 7.49 -18.31 -13.26
N SER A 215 8.56 -19.10 -13.26
CA SER A 215 8.79 -20.12 -14.29
C SER A 215 7.76 -21.25 -14.24
N PRO A 216 7.22 -21.69 -15.39
CA PRO A 216 6.24 -22.78 -15.46
C PRO A 216 6.85 -24.16 -15.14
N ILE A 217 8.17 -24.25 -14.99
CA ILE A 217 8.89 -25.46 -14.56
C ILE A 217 9.35 -25.26 -13.12
N ASN A 218 9.33 -26.32 -12.33
CA ASN A 218 9.79 -26.30 -10.94
C ASN A 218 11.32 -26.25 -10.80
N ILE A 219 11.95 -25.22 -11.40
CA ILE A 219 13.39 -24.97 -11.31
C ILE A 219 13.80 -24.60 -9.88
N LYS A 220 12.86 -24.08 -9.07
CA LYS A 220 13.05 -23.73 -7.65
C LYS A 220 13.57 -24.90 -6.81
N GLU A 221 13.17 -26.12 -7.15
CA GLU A 221 13.55 -27.34 -6.45
C GLU A 221 14.79 -28.02 -7.08
N TYR A 222 15.31 -27.49 -8.19
CA TYR A 222 16.44 -28.07 -8.89
C TYR A 222 17.77 -27.53 -8.36
N ASN A 223 18.75 -28.42 -8.21
CA ASN A 223 20.14 -28.00 -8.04
C ASN A 223 20.77 -27.62 -9.39
N LEU A 224 21.90 -26.91 -9.37
CA LEU A 224 22.58 -26.42 -10.58
C LEU A 224 22.88 -27.53 -11.60
N ARG A 225 23.19 -28.75 -11.16
CA ARG A 225 23.45 -29.89 -12.04
C ARG A 225 22.18 -30.34 -12.76
N THR A 226 21.06 -30.42 -12.05
CA THR A 226 19.76 -30.78 -12.62
C THR A 226 19.30 -29.71 -13.62
N THR A 227 19.43 -28.42 -13.25
CA THR A 227 19.10 -27.29 -14.13
C THR A 227 19.95 -27.31 -15.41
N TYR A 228 21.27 -27.51 -15.28
CA TYR A 228 22.16 -27.63 -16.43
C TYR A 228 21.81 -28.83 -17.32
N SER A 229 21.55 -30.00 -16.72
CA SER A 229 21.19 -31.20 -17.47
C SER A 229 19.89 -31.01 -18.25
N TYR A 230 18.94 -30.27 -17.69
CA TYR A 230 17.67 -29.93 -18.33
C TYR A 230 17.85 -28.99 -19.53
N ILE A 231 18.67 -27.95 -19.38
CA ILE A 231 19.05 -27.06 -20.49
C ILE A 231 19.79 -27.86 -21.58
N GLN A 232 20.74 -28.70 -21.18
CA GLN A 232 21.52 -29.52 -22.10
C GLN A 232 20.67 -30.47 -22.94
N GLN A 233 19.72 -31.17 -22.31
CA GLN A 233 18.78 -32.03 -23.03
C GLN A 233 18.03 -31.24 -24.09
N SER A 234 17.55 -30.06 -23.73
CA SER A 234 16.78 -29.19 -24.64
C SER A 234 17.63 -28.67 -25.79
N VAL A 235 18.85 -28.17 -25.51
CA VAL A 235 19.82 -27.74 -26.53
C VAL A 235 20.16 -28.88 -27.50
N THR A 236 20.35 -30.11 -26.98
CA THR A 236 20.67 -31.29 -27.80
C THR A 236 19.52 -31.68 -28.73
N VAL A 237 18.26 -31.48 -28.31
CA VAL A 237 17.08 -31.76 -29.15
C VAL A 237 16.97 -30.79 -30.33
N TYR A 238 17.30 -29.51 -30.13
CA TYR A 238 17.30 -28.52 -31.21
C TYR A 238 18.54 -28.65 -32.11
N GLY A 239 19.64 -29.15 -31.57
CA GLY A 239 20.83 -29.64 -32.29
C GLY A 239 21.76 -28.58 -32.87
N TYR A 240 21.22 -27.47 -33.37
CA TYR A 240 22.01 -26.35 -33.89
C TYR A 240 21.30 -25.01 -33.66
N TYR A 241 22.08 -23.98 -33.34
CA TYR A 241 21.58 -22.67 -32.89
C TYR A 241 20.49 -22.07 -33.78
N LYS A 242 20.62 -22.16 -35.11
CA LYS A 242 19.64 -21.62 -36.07
C LYS A 242 18.20 -22.12 -35.88
N LYS A 243 18.00 -23.30 -35.27
CA LYS A 243 16.68 -23.82 -34.92
C LYS A 243 16.15 -23.28 -33.60
N ALA A 244 17.03 -22.86 -32.70
CA ALA A 244 16.73 -22.28 -31.39
C ALA A 244 16.67 -20.73 -31.42
N GLU A 245 17.24 -20.10 -32.45
CA GLU A 245 17.34 -18.65 -32.66
C GLU A 245 16.04 -17.86 -32.39
N PRO A 246 14.84 -18.29 -32.80
CA PRO A 246 13.61 -17.57 -32.48
C PRO A 246 13.34 -17.43 -30.97
N PHE A 247 13.84 -18.36 -30.16
CA PHE A 247 13.71 -18.39 -28.70
C PHE A 247 14.91 -17.76 -27.98
N LEU A 248 15.97 -17.42 -28.71
CA LEU A 248 17.20 -16.79 -28.21
C LEU A 248 17.40 -15.40 -28.83
N SER A 249 16.32 -14.76 -29.26
CA SER A 249 16.35 -13.44 -29.89
C SER A 249 16.25 -12.33 -28.83
N PHE A 250 17.34 -11.58 -28.71
CA PHE A 250 17.45 -10.44 -27.82
C PHE A 250 16.88 -9.20 -28.51
N ALA A 251 15.97 -8.51 -27.82
CA ALA A 251 15.62 -7.14 -28.18
C ALA A 251 16.59 -6.19 -27.46
N ALA A 252 16.66 -4.91 -27.86
CA ALA A 252 17.44 -3.92 -27.13
C ALA A 252 17.09 -4.01 -25.62
N PRO A 253 18.09 -4.14 -24.72
CA PRO A 253 17.86 -4.30 -23.28
C PRO A 253 16.90 -3.24 -22.73
N VAL A 254 17.05 -1.99 -23.19
CA VAL A 254 16.24 -0.82 -22.81
C VAL A 254 14.74 -0.97 -23.10
N LEU A 255 14.37 -1.66 -24.20
CA LEU A 255 12.97 -1.83 -24.62
C LEU A 255 12.23 -2.94 -23.85
N ARG A 256 12.95 -3.94 -23.30
CA ARG A 256 12.34 -5.05 -22.54
C ARG A 256 12.35 -4.88 -21.03
N ILE A 257 13.21 -4.03 -20.47
CA ILE A 257 13.22 -3.68 -19.04
C ILE A 257 11.82 -3.23 -18.56
N GLY A 258 11.02 -2.59 -19.42
CA GLY A 258 9.62 -2.23 -19.10
C GLY A 258 8.58 -3.34 -19.32
N MET A 259 8.88 -4.39 -20.10
CA MET A 259 7.95 -5.45 -20.48
C MET A 259 8.14 -6.75 -19.67
N ALA A 260 9.39 -7.14 -19.40
CA ALA A 260 9.72 -8.33 -18.57
C ALA A 260 9.38 -8.11 -17.09
N ALA A 261 9.42 -6.85 -16.64
CA ALA A 261 9.06 -6.44 -15.29
C ALA A 261 7.54 -6.26 -15.09
N ASN A 262 6.65 -6.66 -16.02
CA ASN A 262 5.21 -6.61 -15.76
C ASN A 262 4.68 -8.02 -15.44
N PRO A 263 4.34 -8.34 -14.16
CA PRO A 263 3.84 -9.66 -13.77
C PRO A 263 2.60 -10.09 -14.57
N VAL A 264 1.80 -9.14 -15.07
CA VAL A 264 0.62 -9.42 -15.89
C VAL A 264 1.00 -9.99 -17.26
N ILE A 265 2.13 -9.56 -17.85
CA ILE A 265 2.63 -10.09 -19.12
C ILE A 265 3.15 -11.52 -18.92
N GLY A 266 3.82 -11.81 -17.79
CA GLY A 266 4.21 -13.16 -17.41
C GLY A 266 3.00 -14.09 -17.17
N ILE A 267 1.93 -13.59 -16.54
CA ILE A 267 0.68 -14.34 -16.34
C ILE A 267 -0.10 -14.53 -17.66
N ALA A 268 -0.10 -13.55 -18.57
CA ALA A 268 -0.75 -13.70 -19.86
C ALA A 268 -0.08 -14.78 -20.73
N GLN A 269 1.26 -14.89 -20.66
CA GLN A 269 1.98 -15.99 -21.28
C GLN A 269 1.59 -17.33 -20.65
N THR A 270 1.49 -17.44 -19.32
CA THR A 270 1.09 -18.70 -18.66
C THR A 270 -0.37 -19.10 -18.91
N VAL A 271 -1.32 -18.16 -19.02
CA VAL A 271 -2.73 -18.46 -19.31
C VAL A 271 -2.93 -18.95 -20.76
N ALA A 272 -2.21 -18.38 -21.74
CA ALA A 272 -2.20 -18.90 -23.11
C ALA A 272 -1.65 -20.34 -23.18
N ILE A 273 -0.78 -20.70 -22.23
CA ILE A 273 -0.14 -22.00 -22.10
C ILE A 273 -1.05 -23.02 -21.38
N GLU A 274 -1.84 -22.60 -20.39
CA GLU A 274 -2.78 -23.51 -19.71
C GLU A 274 -3.91 -23.98 -20.62
N ALA A 275 -4.34 -23.16 -21.59
CA ALA A 275 -5.25 -23.58 -22.66
C ALA A 275 -4.61 -24.61 -23.63
N GLY A 276 -3.28 -24.71 -23.65
CA GLY A 276 -2.50 -25.66 -24.45
C GLY A 276 -2.11 -26.96 -23.74
N LYS A 277 -2.67 -27.26 -22.55
CA LYS A 277 -2.32 -28.43 -21.71
C LYS A 277 -2.49 -29.82 -22.36
N GLN A 278 -2.97 -29.92 -23.60
CA GLN A 278 -3.01 -31.19 -24.35
C GLN A 278 -1.77 -31.49 -25.21
N VAL A 279 -0.75 -30.62 -25.26
CA VAL A 279 0.48 -30.84 -26.08
C VAL A 279 1.74 -30.91 -25.19
N ALA A 280 1.67 -31.65 -24.08
CA ALA A 280 2.74 -31.75 -23.09
C ALA A 280 3.80 -32.82 -23.43
N LYS A 281 4.61 -32.58 -24.46
CA LYS A 281 5.93 -33.22 -24.65
C LYS A 281 6.92 -32.40 -25.50
N LYS A 282 6.44 -31.45 -26.32
CA LYS A 282 7.27 -30.51 -27.11
C LYS A 282 7.41 -29.11 -26.49
N GLY A 283 6.80 -28.87 -25.32
CA GLY A 283 6.78 -27.56 -24.65
C GLY A 283 7.92 -27.34 -23.65
N SER A 284 8.37 -28.41 -22.96
CA SER A 284 9.42 -28.35 -21.93
C SER A 284 10.74 -27.78 -22.45
N GLU A 285 11.13 -28.18 -23.66
CA GLU A 285 12.40 -27.79 -24.26
C GLU A 285 12.45 -26.29 -24.58
N LYS A 286 11.30 -25.67 -24.88
CA LYS A 286 11.20 -24.22 -25.15
C LYS A 286 11.49 -23.40 -23.90
N TYR A 287 10.98 -23.84 -22.74
CA TYR A 287 11.20 -23.13 -21.49
C TYR A 287 12.66 -23.21 -21.02
N ALA A 288 13.37 -24.30 -21.33
CA ALA A 288 14.80 -24.41 -21.03
C ALA A 288 15.65 -23.46 -21.87
N LEU A 289 15.27 -23.25 -23.13
CA LEU A 289 15.92 -22.27 -24.01
C LEU A 289 15.59 -20.84 -23.60
N ASN A 290 14.34 -20.56 -23.21
CA ASN A 290 13.98 -19.26 -22.65
C ASN A 290 14.73 -18.99 -21.34
N LEU A 291 14.86 -19.98 -20.44
CA LEU A 291 15.68 -19.86 -19.23
C LEU A 291 17.13 -19.48 -19.54
N LEU A 292 17.73 -20.10 -20.57
CA LEU A 292 19.09 -19.78 -20.99
C LEU A 292 19.19 -18.34 -21.53
N HIS A 293 18.24 -17.94 -22.37
CA HIS A 293 18.15 -16.57 -22.89
C HIS A 293 17.97 -15.54 -21.77
N ASP A 294 16.99 -15.75 -20.90
CA ASP A 294 16.61 -14.79 -19.86
C ASP A 294 17.72 -14.63 -18.81
N VAL A 295 18.48 -15.70 -18.49
CA VAL A 295 19.67 -15.59 -17.62
C VAL A 295 20.78 -14.77 -18.26
N ILE A 296 21.06 -14.98 -19.56
CA ILE A 296 22.09 -14.22 -20.29
C ILE A 296 21.67 -12.75 -20.42
N GLU A 297 20.40 -12.50 -20.71
CA GLU A 297 19.81 -11.15 -20.80
C GLU A 297 19.90 -10.42 -19.45
N ILE A 298 19.49 -11.05 -18.35
CA ILE A 298 19.55 -10.48 -16.99
C ILE A 298 21.01 -10.15 -16.58
N ILE A 299 21.97 -11.02 -16.89
CA ILE A 299 23.39 -10.76 -16.60
C ILE A 299 23.92 -9.61 -17.45
N GLY A 300 23.60 -9.59 -18.74
CA GLY A 300 23.94 -8.50 -19.66
C GLY A 300 23.41 -7.15 -19.19
N GLU A 301 22.14 -7.10 -18.82
CA GLU A 301 21.47 -5.90 -18.30
C GLU A 301 22.15 -5.36 -17.03
N GLN A 302 22.50 -6.24 -16.09
CA GLN A 302 23.19 -5.81 -14.87
C GLN A 302 24.62 -5.35 -15.18
N ALA A 303 25.33 -5.98 -16.12
CA ALA A 303 26.65 -5.52 -16.55
C ALA A 303 26.57 -4.11 -17.17
N THR A 304 25.63 -3.88 -18.08
CA THR A 304 25.34 -2.56 -18.67
C THR A 304 25.03 -1.52 -17.59
N THR A 305 24.25 -1.89 -16.58
CA THR A 305 23.98 -0.99 -15.43
C THR A 305 25.23 -0.62 -14.62
N ILE A 306 26.19 -1.55 -14.49
CA ILE A 306 27.40 -1.36 -13.68
C ILE A 306 28.42 -0.46 -14.39
N PHE A 307 28.61 -0.68 -15.69
CA PHE A 307 29.70 -0.07 -16.47
C PHE A 307 29.23 1.05 -17.39
N GLY A 308 27.93 1.37 -17.45
CA GLY A 308 27.45 2.56 -18.15
C GLY A 308 27.87 3.85 -17.46
N ASP A 309 28.40 4.80 -18.23
CA ASP A 309 28.68 6.18 -17.77
C ASP A 309 27.41 6.92 -17.28
N GLU A 310 26.25 6.54 -17.81
CA GLU A 310 24.94 7.01 -17.37
C GLU A 310 24.20 5.87 -16.66
N SER A 311 23.68 6.12 -15.45
CA SER A 311 22.90 5.10 -14.76
C SER A 311 21.65 4.77 -15.59
N PHE A 312 21.56 3.52 -16.05
CA PHE A 312 20.45 2.94 -16.82
C PHE A 312 19.06 2.97 -16.15
N ARG A 313 18.93 3.67 -15.02
CA ARG A 313 17.77 3.70 -14.15
C ARG A 313 17.37 5.16 -13.93
N TYR A 314 16.24 5.54 -14.50
CA TYR A 314 15.64 6.85 -14.30
C TYR A 314 14.20 6.70 -13.80
N ARG A 315 13.71 7.73 -13.10
CA ARG A 315 12.32 7.79 -12.64
C ARG A 315 11.44 8.02 -13.85
N CYS A 316 10.52 7.10 -14.13
CA CYS A 316 9.56 7.24 -15.24
C CYS A 316 8.15 7.61 -14.71
N LYS A 317 7.24 7.97 -15.63
CA LYS A 317 5.86 8.34 -15.27
C LYS A 317 5.10 7.28 -14.47
N HIS A 318 5.34 6.01 -14.78
CA HIS A 318 4.73 4.88 -14.06
C HIS A 318 5.24 4.76 -12.62
N TRP A 319 6.51 5.05 -12.38
CA TRP A 319 7.09 5.02 -11.04
C TRP A 319 6.51 6.12 -10.17
N ILE A 320 6.47 7.37 -10.66
CA ILE A 320 5.87 8.48 -9.93
C ILE A 320 4.39 8.23 -9.64
N TYR A 321 3.63 7.73 -10.62
CA TYR A 321 2.23 7.37 -10.40
C TYR A 321 2.07 6.32 -9.29
N ALA A 322 2.97 5.33 -9.20
CA ALA A 322 2.93 4.32 -8.15
C ALA A 322 3.28 4.88 -6.76
N VAL A 323 4.25 5.81 -6.68
CA VAL A 323 4.60 6.52 -5.45
C VAL A 323 3.42 7.36 -4.97
N GLU A 324 2.79 8.12 -5.85
CA GLU A 324 1.62 8.95 -5.51
C GLU A 324 0.40 8.10 -5.13
N LEU A 325 0.19 6.96 -5.80
CA LEU A 325 -0.83 6.00 -5.43
C LEU A 325 -0.58 5.41 -4.03
N THR A 326 0.68 5.19 -3.66
CA THR A 326 1.07 4.74 -2.32
C THR A 326 0.80 5.82 -1.28
N GLU A 327 1.06 7.08 -1.61
CA GLU A 327 0.75 8.22 -0.74
C GLU A 327 -0.74 8.32 -0.46
N ILE A 328 -1.61 8.10 -1.46
CA ILE A 328 -3.07 8.02 -1.26
C ILE A 328 -3.42 6.92 -0.24
N ILE A 329 -2.88 5.71 -0.42
CA ILE A 329 -3.14 4.59 0.51
C ILE A 329 -2.68 4.91 1.94
N CYS A 330 -1.53 5.57 2.09
CA CYS A 330 -1.02 6.02 3.38
C CYS A 330 -1.91 7.12 3.99
N TYR A 331 -2.30 8.11 3.19
CA TYR A 331 -3.01 9.30 3.65
C TYR A 331 -4.46 9.01 4.09
N PHE A 332 -5.12 8.07 3.42
CA PHE A 332 -6.48 7.63 3.73
C PHE A 332 -6.54 6.37 4.61
N ALA A 333 -5.45 6.02 5.30
CA ALA A 333 -5.45 4.88 6.21
C ALA A 333 -6.43 5.07 7.40
N PRO A 334 -7.09 3.99 7.86
CA PRO A 334 -7.10 2.63 7.30
C PRO A 334 -7.98 2.52 6.05
N VAL A 335 -7.46 1.89 4.99
CA VAL A 335 -8.17 1.71 3.72
C VAL A 335 -8.88 0.36 3.66
N GLN A 336 -10.03 0.29 2.99
CA GLN A 336 -10.76 -0.98 2.79
C GLN A 336 -9.91 -2.00 2.02
N GLN A 337 -10.03 -3.29 2.34
CA GLN A 337 -9.26 -4.37 1.71
C GLN A 337 -9.42 -4.38 0.18
N GLY A 338 -10.63 -4.13 -0.33
CA GLY A 338 -10.90 -4.04 -1.77
C GLY A 338 -10.19 -2.87 -2.46
N THR A 339 -9.97 -1.76 -1.74
CA THR A 339 -9.23 -0.58 -2.23
C THR A 339 -7.73 -0.86 -2.29
N LEU A 340 -7.17 -1.49 -1.25
CA LEU A 340 -5.77 -1.93 -1.25
C LEU A 340 -5.49 -2.94 -2.37
N ALA A 341 -6.38 -3.93 -2.56
CA ALA A 341 -6.25 -4.91 -3.64
C ALA A 341 -6.27 -4.27 -5.04
N LYS A 342 -7.13 -3.26 -5.25
CA LYS A 342 -7.14 -2.49 -6.51
C LYS A 342 -5.86 -1.69 -6.71
N ALA A 343 -5.35 -1.02 -5.67
CA ALA A 343 -4.09 -0.28 -5.75
C ALA A 343 -2.92 -1.20 -6.11
N LEU A 344 -2.81 -2.35 -5.42
CA LEU A 344 -1.79 -3.36 -5.73
C LEU A 344 -1.92 -3.85 -7.17
N LYS A 345 -3.13 -4.16 -7.65
CA LYS A 345 -3.37 -4.57 -9.05
C LYS A 345 -2.95 -3.51 -10.06
N ILE A 346 -3.21 -2.23 -9.78
CA ILE A 346 -2.77 -1.11 -10.63
C ILE A 346 -1.25 -1.11 -10.67
N VAL A 347 -0.58 -1.14 -9.51
CA VAL A 347 0.88 -1.19 -9.43
C VAL A 347 1.41 -2.36 -10.21
N THR A 348 0.86 -3.57 -10.06
CA THR A 348 1.27 -4.77 -10.82
C THR A 348 1.22 -4.53 -12.33
N ALA A 349 0.20 -3.83 -12.83
CA ALA A 349 0.04 -3.58 -14.26
C ALA A 349 0.93 -2.46 -14.82
N LEU A 350 1.56 -1.65 -13.96
CA LEU A 350 2.44 -0.57 -14.40
C LEU A 350 3.74 -1.13 -15.00
N SER A 351 4.18 -0.53 -16.10
CA SER A 351 5.50 -0.78 -16.67
C SER A 351 6.55 -0.06 -15.81
N MET A 352 7.09 -0.78 -14.83
CA MET A 352 8.24 -0.34 -14.04
C MET A 352 9.48 -0.98 -14.62
N ARG A 353 10.59 -0.25 -14.63
CA ARG A 353 11.87 -0.78 -15.12
C ARG A 353 12.57 -1.68 -14.10
N SER A 354 12.20 -1.62 -12.82
CA SER A 354 12.79 -2.46 -11.78
C SER A 354 11.73 -3.15 -10.93
N GLU A 355 11.84 -4.47 -10.79
CA GLU A 355 11.04 -5.24 -9.82
C GLU A 355 11.34 -4.82 -8.38
N TYR A 356 12.52 -4.24 -8.12
CA TYR A 356 12.87 -3.70 -6.82
C TYR A 356 11.97 -2.53 -6.44
N ASP A 357 11.76 -1.58 -7.36
CA ASP A 357 10.82 -0.47 -7.18
C ASP A 357 9.41 -0.99 -6.89
N ARG A 358 8.97 -2.00 -7.65
CA ARG A 358 7.66 -2.63 -7.46
C ARG A 358 7.52 -3.25 -6.07
N ILE A 359 8.53 -3.99 -5.61
CA ILE A 359 8.56 -4.60 -4.27
C ILE A 359 8.58 -3.50 -3.18
N PHE A 360 9.33 -2.42 -3.37
CA PHE A 360 9.34 -1.29 -2.44
C PHE A 360 7.96 -0.63 -2.33
N ILE A 361 7.30 -0.40 -3.48
CA ILE A 361 5.94 0.14 -3.51
C ILE A 361 4.95 -0.81 -2.81
N TYR A 362 5.00 -2.12 -3.10
CA TYR A 362 4.18 -3.11 -2.41
C TYR A 362 4.41 -3.11 -0.91
N HIS A 363 5.66 -3.00 -0.46
CA HIS A 363 6.00 -2.93 0.94
C HIS A 363 5.42 -1.69 1.62
N CYS A 364 5.55 -0.53 0.98
CA CYS A 364 5.00 0.72 1.49
C CYS A 364 3.46 0.65 1.57
N MET A 365 2.80 0.15 0.52
CA MET A 365 1.34 -0.03 0.50
C MET A 365 0.85 -1.02 1.55
N ALA A 366 1.49 -2.18 1.69
CA ALA A 366 1.10 -3.20 2.66
C ALA A 366 1.28 -2.74 4.12
N GLN A 367 2.25 -1.86 4.37
CA GLN A 367 2.50 -1.28 5.70
C GLN A 367 1.73 0.01 5.96
N GLY A 368 1.03 0.56 4.96
CA GLY A 368 0.41 1.88 5.06
C GLY A 368 1.42 2.98 5.34
N LYS A 369 2.63 2.88 4.78
CA LYS A 369 3.70 3.88 4.91
C LYS A 369 3.83 4.71 3.64
N SER A 370 4.20 5.97 3.82
CA SER A 370 4.48 6.90 2.72
C SER A 370 5.73 6.45 1.96
N ALA A 371 5.67 6.57 0.63
CA ALA A 371 6.83 6.43 -0.26
C ALA A 371 7.61 7.76 -0.42
N GLY A 372 7.15 8.85 0.21
CA GLY A 372 7.81 10.15 0.24
C GLY A 372 7.84 10.90 -1.08
N PRO A 373 6.68 11.14 -1.75
CA PRO A 373 6.61 11.81 -3.05
C PRO A 373 7.29 13.20 -3.09
N ASP A 374 7.27 13.93 -1.97
CA ASP A 374 7.82 15.28 -1.86
C ASP A 374 9.34 15.36 -2.12
N ARG A 375 10.03 14.22 -2.07
CA ARG A 375 11.48 14.14 -2.32
C ARG A 375 11.82 14.12 -3.81
N PHE A 376 10.83 13.97 -4.69
CA PHE A 376 11.04 13.78 -6.11
C PHE A 376 10.53 14.98 -6.90
N LYS A 377 11.35 15.48 -7.82
CA LYS A 377 10.95 16.56 -8.73
C LYS A 377 10.15 15.99 -9.89
N HIS A 378 9.19 16.78 -10.36
CA HIS A 378 8.32 16.41 -11.49
C HIS A 378 8.71 17.16 -12.77
N ASP A 379 9.89 17.79 -12.80
CA ASP A 379 10.30 18.74 -13.84
C ASP A 379 10.58 18.07 -15.18
N PHE A 380 10.79 16.74 -15.18
CA PHE A 380 11.05 15.94 -16.38
C PHE A 380 9.79 15.53 -17.16
N PHE A 381 8.59 15.71 -16.59
CA PHE A 381 7.35 15.39 -17.29
C PHE A 381 6.90 16.51 -18.21
N SER A 382 6.37 16.11 -19.38
CA SER A 382 5.53 17.00 -20.19
C SER A 382 4.28 17.41 -19.39
N GLN A 383 3.71 18.57 -19.72
CA GLN A 383 2.45 18.99 -19.09
C GLN A 383 1.31 18.00 -19.34
N GLU A 384 1.31 17.34 -20.50
CA GLU A 384 0.35 16.29 -20.86
C GLU A 384 0.49 15.06 -19.95
N ASP A 385 1.71 14.58 -19.70
CA ASP A 385 1.96 13.43 -18.81
C ASP A 385 1.57 13.75 -17.36
N LYS A 386 1.86 14.98 -16.88
CA LYS A 386 1.43 15.44 -15.56
C LYS A 386 -0.09 15.40 -15.44
N GLN A 387 -0.80 15.89 -16.46
CA GLN A 387 -2.26 15.86 -16.49
C GLN A 387 -2.81 14.43 -16.52
N GLU A 388 -2.19 13.54 -17.29
CA GLU A 388 -2.58 12.12 -17.36
C GLU A 388 -2.48 11.45 -15.98
N ILE A 389 -1.37 11.67 -15.26
CA ILE A 389 -1.15 11.13 -13.92
C ILE A 389 -2.19 11.69 -12.95
N VAL A 390 -2.38 13.01 -12.93
CA VAL A 390 -3.32 13.69 -12.04
C VAL A 390 -4.75 13.19 -12.26
N ASN A 391 -5.18 13.02 -13.51
CA ASN A 391 -6.50 12.49 -13.84
C ASN A 391 -6.69 11.06 -13.29
N LYS A 392 -5.68 10.19 -13.47
CA LYS A 392 -5.72 8.81 -12.94
C LYS A 392 -5.77 8.77 -11.41
N LEU A 393 -5.07 9.68 -10.73
CA LEU A 393 -5.08 9.78 -9.28
C LEU A 393 -6.44 10.29 -8.78
N SER A 394 -6.98 11.32 -9.44
CA SER A 394 -8.32 11.87 -9.18
C SER A 394 -9.40 10.78 -9.29
N ASP A 395 -9.43 10.08 -10.44
CA ASP A 395 -10.37 8.98 -10.69
C ASP A 395 -10.27 7.87 -9.63
N PHE A 396 -9.04 7.54 -9.20
CA PHE A 396 -8.84 6.51 -8.18
C PHE A 396 -9.40 6.93 -6.82
N VAL A 397 -9.13 8.16 -6.39
CA VAL A 397 -9.61 8.67 -5.10
C VAL A 397 -11.13 8.72 -5.08
N GLU A 398 -11.77 9.28 -6.11
CA GLU A 398 -13.22 9.42 -6.15
C GLU A 398 -13.97 8.09 -6.25
N ASN A 399 -13.52 7.20 -7.15
CA ASN A 399 -14.28 5.98 -7.43
C ASN A 399 -13.96 4.85 -6.45
N THR A 400 -12.85 4.95 -5.71
CA THR A 400 -12.33 3.83 -4.92
C THR A 400 -12.08 4.16 -3.45
N VAL A 401 -11.64 5.37 -3.12
CA VAL A 401 -11.27 5.76 -1.74
C VAL A 401 -12.40 6.53 -1.06
N PHE A 402 -12.92 7.56 -1.72
CA PHE A 402 -13.96 8.44 -1.20
C PHE A 402 -15.35 7.90 -1.53
N LYS A 403 -15.85 6.99 -0.69
CA LYS A 403 -17.20 6.42 -0.81
C LYS A 403 -18.19 6.88 0.27
N ASP A 404 -17.67 7.32 1.41
CA ASP A 404 -18.46 7.80 2.54
C ASP A 404 -18.21 9.30 2.72
N GLU A 405 -19.27 10.10 2.56
CA GLU A 405 -19.28 11.57 2.70
C GLU A 405 -19.22 11.99 4.19
N ASN A 406 -18.12 11.63 4.86
CA ASN A 406 -17.84 12.08 6.22
C ASN A 406 -16.99 13.35 6.20
N GLU A 407 -17.32 14.34 7.03
CA GLU A 407 -16.59 15.61 7.18
C GLU A 407 -15.08 15.42 7.41
N GLN A 408 -14.67 14.35 8.10
CA GLN A 408 -13.26 14.02 8.28
C GLN A 408 -12.59 13.48 7.01
N ALA A 409 -13.31 12.73 6.19
CA ALA A 409 -12.80 12.21 4.92
C ALA A 409 -12.67 13.34 3.89
N GLU A 410 -13.60 14.29 3.90
CA GLU A 410 -13.56 15.49 3.08
C GLU A 410 -12.38 16.39 3.41
N LYS A 411 -12.12 16.66 4.70
CA LYS A 411 -10.92 17.43 5.11
C LYS A 411 -9.62 16.77 4.63
N ARG A 412 -9.54 15.44 4.68
CA ARG A 412 -8.40 14.70 4.13
C ARG A 412 -8.33 14.82 2.61
N LEU A 413 -9.46 14.75 1.90
CA LEU A 413 -9.51 14.92 0.46
C LEU A 413 -8.98 16.29 0.02
N ILE A 414 -9.40 17.36 0.70
CA ILE A 414 -8.93 18.73 0.43
C ILE A 414 -7.42 18.84 0.65
N ALA A 415 -6.93 18.37 1.79
CA ALA A 415 -5.51 18.46 2.12
C ALA A 415 -4.63 17.56 1.23
N TRP A 416 -5.14 16.42 0.76
CA TRP A 416 -4.48 15.61 -0.27
C TRP A 416 -4.41 16.36 -1.61
N ARG A 417 -5.53 16.96 -2.04
CA ARG A 417 -5.61 17.73 -3.29
C ARG A 417 -4.60 18.88 -3.29
N GLU A 418 -4.56 19.70 -2.25
CA GLU A 418 -3.61 20.82 -2.13
C GLU A 418 -2.15 20.36 -2.30
N LYS A 419 -1.79 19.19 -1.75
CA LYS A 419 -0.44 18.61 -1.89
C LYS A 419 -0.14 18.19 -3.33
N ILE A 420 -1.07 17.52 -4.01
CA ILE A 420 -0.87 17.09 -5.40
C ILE A 420 -0.82 18.31 -6.33
N GLU A 421 -1.73 19.27 -6.15
CA GLU A 421 -1.76 20.52 -6.92
C GLU A 421 -0.42 21.27 -6.76
N SER A 422 0.11 21.35 -5.53
CA SER A 422 1.43 21.95 -5.27
C SER A 422 2.59 21.17 -5.92
N ARG A 423 2.53 19.84 -6.01
CA ARG A 423 3.62 19.02 -6.58
C ARG A 423 3.62 19.00 -8.10
N PHE A 424 2.45 18.88 -8.71
CA PHE A 424 2.31 18.77 -10.17
C PHE A 424 2.10 20.12 -10.85
N GLY A 425 1.66 21.15 -10.12
CA GLY A 425 1.32 22.46 -10.67
C GLY A 425 0.05 22.43 -11.52
N ILE A 426 -0.84 21.47 -11.29
CA ILE A 426 -2.08 21.25 -12.04
C ILE A 426 -3.24 21.25 -11.06
N GLU A 427 -4.27 22.04 -11.36
CA GLU A 427 -5.52 22.06 -10.60
C GLU A 427 -6.34 20.78 -10.83
N ILE A 428 -6.85 20.19 -9.74
CA ILE A 428 -7.61 18.94 -9.79
C ILE A 428 -9.09 19.25 -9.67
N GLN A 429 -9.89 18.92 -10.68
CA GLN A 429 -11.34 19.04 -10.56
C GLN A 429 -11.92 17.76 -9.95
N LEU A 430 -12.59 17.89 -8.80
CA LEU A 430 -13.21 16.75 -8.12
C LEU A 430 -14.75 16.82 -8.21
N ASN A 431 -15.43 15.68 -8.21
CA ASN A 431 -16.89 15.56 -8.22
C ASN A 431 -17.54 16.15 -6.97
N ILE A 432 -16.82 16.23 -5.84
CA ILE A 432 -17.29 16.99 -4.67
C ILE A 432 -17.55 18.47 -5.02
N ASP A 433 -16.79 19.03 -5.97
CA ASP A 433 -16.96 20.41 -6.40
C ASP A 433 -18.34 20.63 -7.08
N LYS A 434 -18.95 19.57 -7.66
CA LYS A 434 -20.33 19.64 -8.19
C LYS A 434 -21.36 19.60 -7.06
N SER A 435 -21.08 18.86 -5.98
CA SER A 435 -21.93 18.81 -4.78
C SER A 435 -22.06 20.18 -4.13
N ASP A 436 -20.95 20.93 -4.00
CA ASP A 436 -20.95 22.29 -3.43
C ASP A 436 -21.84 23.25 -4.24
N SER A 437 -21.73 23.19 -5.57
CA SER A 437 -22.58 24.00 -6.45
C SER A 437 -24.06 23.62 -6.34
N ASP A 438 -24.37 22.33 -6.19
CA ASP A 438 -25.74 21.85 -6.02
C ASP A 438 -26.30 22.21 -4.63
N TYR A 439 -25.46 22.14 -3.59
CA TYR A 439 -25.79 22.57 -2.24
C TYR A 439 -26.10 24.06 -2.19
N LEU A 440 -25.25 24.92 -2.76
CA LEU A 440 -25.56 26.36 -2.84
C LEU A 440 -26.82 26.62 -3.64
N ARG A 441 -27.01 25.96 -4.79
CA ARG A 441 -28.21 26.13 -5.61
C ARG A 441 -29.50 25.80 -4.85
N THR A 442 -29.46 24.82 -3.95
CA THR A 442 -30.60 24.40 -3.13
C THR A 442 -30.78 25.25 -1.87
N THR A 443 -29.71 25.81 -1.33
CA THR A 443 -29.72 26.65 -0.12
C THR A 443 -30.15 28.09 -0.39
N LEU A 444 -29.76 28.64 -1.55
CA LEU A 444 -30.15 29.99 -1.95
C LEU A 444 -31.67 30.15 -2.04
N TRP A 445 -32.16 31.33 -1.68
CA TRP A 445 -33.58 31.66 -1.74
C TRP A 445 -34.14 31.49 -3.16
N SER A 446 -35.44 31.19 -3.22
CA SER A 446 -36.15 31.06 -4.50
C SER A 446 -36.04 32.33 -5.35
N SER A 447 -35.97 33.50 -4.70
CA SER A 447 -35.81 34.84 -5.25
C SER A 447 -34.36 35.27 -5.54
N SER A 448 -33.35 34.41 -5.32
CA SER A 448 -31.96 34.75 -5.67
C SER A 448 -31.82 35.03 -7.18
N PRO A 449 -31.30 36.20 -7.59
CA PRO A 449 -31.14 36.58 -9.00
C PRO A 449 -30.22 35.67 -9.80
N GLU A 450 -29.15 35.18 -9.17
CA GLU A 450 -28.25 34.19 -9.72
C GLU A 450 -28.27 32.91 -8.89
N LYS A 451 -28.26 31.77 -9.57
CA LYS A 451 -28.23 30.42 -8.97
C LYS A 451 -27.30 29.46 -9.70
N LYS A 452 -26.80 29.83 -10.88
CA LYS A 452 -25.81 29.07 -11.62
C LYS A 452 -24.43 29.53 -11.18
N ILE A 453 -23.85 28.77 -10.26
CA ILE A 453 -22.53 29.05 -9.69
C ILE A 453 -21.55 28.04 -10.28
N LYS A 454 -20.34 28.49 -10.63
CA LYS A 454 -19.28 27.57 -11.03
C LYS A 454 -18.76 26.82 -9.77
N PRO A 455 -18.38 25.54 -9.89
CA PRO A 455 -17.89 24.73 -8.77
C PRO A 455 -16.82 25.38 -7.88
N PHE A 456 -15.75 25.95 -8.46
CA PHE A 456 -14.68 26.59 -7.69
C PHE A 456 -15.18 27.79 -6.87
N LEU A 457 -16.12 28.57 -7.42
CA LEU A 457 -16.66 29.75 -6.78
C LEU A 457 -17.60 29.33 -5.64
N ALA A 458 -18.39 28.27 -5.84
CA ALA A 458 -19.24 27.71 -4.80
C ALA A 458 -18.42 27.31 -3.57
N ARG A 459 -17.29 26.63 -3.80
CA ARG A 459 -16.36 26.23 -2.76
C ARG A 459 -15.75 27.43 -2.03
N TYR A 460 -15.31 28.45 -2.77
CA TYR A 460 -14.74 29.65 -2.16
C TYR A 460 -15.77 30.33 -1.24
N ILE A 461 -17.01 30.47 -1.71
CA ILE A 461 -18.12 31.06 -0.93
C ILE A 461 -18.35 30.26 0.36
N LEU A 462 -18.44 28.93 0.29
CA LEU A 462 -18.65 28.10 1.48
C LEU A 462 -17.44 28.13 2.44
N LYS A 463 -16.22 28.24 1.92
CA LYS A 463 -14.99 28.28 2.72
C LYS A 463 -14.86 29.57 3.54
N ILE A 464 -15.29 30.71 2.99
CA ILE A 464 -15.20 32.00 3.69
C ILE A 464 -16.31 32.20 4.73
N MET A 465 -17.35 31.34 4.72
CA MET A 465 -18.49 31.44 5.62
C MET A 465 -18.23 30.83 7.00
N ASP A 466 -18.74 31.48 8.05
CA ASP A 466 -18.67 30.98 9.42
C ASP A 466 -19.62 29.78 9.66
N LYS A 467 -19.39 28.99 10.72
CA LYS A 467 -20.14 27.75 11.02
C LYS A 467 -21.67 27.90 11.16
N ALA A 468 -22.18 29.11 11.36
CA ALA A 468 -23.61 29.42 11.45
C ALA A 468 -24.06 30.40 10.34
N GLU A 469 -23.17 30.70 9.40
CA GLU A 469 -23.43 31.58 8.29
C GLU A 469 -23.95 30.76 7.11
N THR A 470 -25.05 31.21 6.50
CA THR A 470 -25.66 30.56 5.34
C THR A 470 -25.86 31.57 4.21
N PRO A 471 -25.51 31.22 2.96
CA PRO A 471 -25.73 32.07 1.80
C PRO A 471 -27.23 32.13 1.48
N GLN A 472 -27.75 33.34 1.28
CA GLN A 472 -29.17 33.57 1.00
C GLN A 472 -29.42 33.94 -0.46
N PHE A 473 -28.60 34.82 -1.06
CA PHE A 473 -28.80 35.29 -2.44
C PHE A 473 -27.51 35.82 -3.09
N ILE A 474 -27.52 35.89 -4.43
CA ILE A 474 -26.38 36.33 -5.24
C ILE A 474 -26.80 37.28 -6.37
N TYR A 475 -26.06 38.38 -6.56
CA TYR A 475 -26.13 39.27 -7.74
C TYR A 475 -24.81 39.25 -8.51
N THR A 476 -24.87 39.36 -9.86
CA THR A 476 -23.68 39.30 -10.74
C THR A 476 -23.56 40.45 -11.74
N ASP A 477 -24.64 41.21 -11.95
CA ASP A 477 -24.65 42.34 -12.87
C ASP A 477 -24.22 43.60 -12.10
N ILE A 478 -22.94 43.68 -11.75
CA ILE A 478 -22.40 44.69 -10.84
C ILE A 478 -21.22 45.41 -11.49
N TYR A 479 -21.18 46.73 -11.33
CA TYR A 479 -20.07 47.56 -11.78
C TYR A 479 -19.75 48.66 -10.77
N PHE A 480 -18.48 49.06 -10.72
CA PHE A 480 -18.03 50.16 -9.86
C PHE A 480 -18.58 51.51 -10.36
N ALA A 481 -18.92 52.40 -9.43
CA ALA A 481 -19.39 53.75 -9.76
C ALA A 481 -18.33 54.55 -10.52
N GLU A 482 -18.75 55.50 -11.37
CA GLU A 482 -17.83 56.32 -12.18
C GLU A 482 -16.80 57.10 -11.34
N SER A 483 -17.18 57.46 -10.11
CA SER A 483 -16.33 58.10 -9.10
C SER A 483 -15.08 57.29 -8.75
N LEU A 484 -15.13 55.96 -8.92
CA LEU A 484 -14.10 54.99 -8.54
C LEU A 484 -13.32 54.40 -9.72
N LYS A 485 -13.84 54.48 -10.96
CA LYS A 485 -13.17 53.95 -12.18
C LYS A 485 -11.80 54.57 -12.48
N ALA A 486 -11.50 55.72 -11.90
CA ALA A 486 -10.19 56.36 -12.05
C ALA A 486 -9.10 55.76 -11.14
N GLU A 487 -9.47 55.00 -10.10
CA GLU A 487 -8.52 54.43 -9.14
C GLU A 487 -7.80 53.21 -9.73
N ALA A 488 -6.47 53.13 -9.53
CA ALA A 488 -5.64 52.07 -10.13
C ALA A 488 -6.02 50.66 -9.65
N SER A 489 -6.35 50.52 -8.36
CA SER A 489 -6.81 49.28 -7.74
C SER A 489 -8.15 48.79 -8.32
N ILE A 490 -9.05 49.71 -8.66
CA ILE A 490 -10.34 49.41 -9.30
C ILE A 490 -10.15 49.05 -10.78
N ARG A 491 -9.23 49.71 -11.49
CA ARG A 491 -8.90 49.37 -12.89
C ARG A 491 -8.35 47.96 -13.04
N ALA A 492 -7.58 47.48 -12.06
CA ALA A 492 -7.09 46.09 -12.05
C ALA A 492 -8.24 45.06 -11.99
N LEU A 493 -9.43 45.47 -11.56
CA LEU A 493 -10.62 44.63 -11.43
C LEU A 493 -11.62 44.81 -12.59
N GLU A 494 -11.36 45.68 -13.58
CA GLU A 494 -12.29 45.92 -14.71
C GLU A 494 -12.50 44.67 -15.58
N ASP A 495 -11.48 43.81 -15.69
CA ASP A 495 -11.56 42.53 -16.40
C ASP A 495 -12.18 41.40 -15.57
N CYS A 496 -12.53 41.67 -14.31
CA CYS A 496 -13.12 40.69 -13.40
C CYS A 496 -14.65 40.78 -13.41
N ARG A 497 -15.30 39.64 -13.27
CA ARG A 497 -16.74 39.58 -13.00
C ARG A 497 -16.98 39.71 -11.51
N LEU A 498 -17.86 40.64 -11.12
CA LEU A 498 -18.21 40.89 -9.73
C LEU A 498 -19.40 40.02 -9.29
N TRP A 499 -19.35 39.53 -8.04
CA TRP A 499 -20.34 38.67 -7.42
C TRP A 499 -20.65 39.17 -6.01
N LEU A 500 -21.85 39.71 -5.80
CA LEU A 500 -22.32 40.10 -4.47
C LEU A 500 -23.09 38.94 -3.87
N ILE A 501 -22.63 38.46 -2.72
CA ILE A 501 -23.27 37.43 -1.92
C ILE A 501 -23.85 38.07 -0.66
N GLY A 502 -25.14 37.86 -0.43
CA GLY A 502 -25.77 38.11 0.86
C GLY A 502 -25.87 36.81 1.64
N SER A 503 -25.24 36.74 2.81
CA SER A 503 -25.45 35.66 3.77
C SER A 503 -26.54 36.03 4.78
N ASN A 504 -26.79 35.23 5.81
CA ASN A 504 -27.64 35.61 6.95
C ASN A 504 -26.96 36.59 7.94
N GLN A 505 -25.68 36.92 7.75
CA GLN A 505 -24.89 37.72 8.70
C GLN A 505 -24.22 38.95 8.08
N ARG A 506 -23.88 38.90 6.79
CA ARG A 506 -23.09 39.95 6.12
C ARG A 506 -23.29 39.96 4.60
N PHE A 507 -22.78 41.02 3.99
CA PHE A 507 -22.58 41.09 2.55
C PHE A 507 -21.11 40.96 2.19
N ILE A 508 -20.88 40.28 1.06
CA ILE A 508 -19.54 39.99 0.56
C ILE A 508 -19.53 40.25 -0.95
N LEU A 509 -18.58 41.05 -1.44
CA LEU A 509 -18.34 41.24 -2.86
C LEU A 509 -17.05 40.52 -3.27
N LEU A 510 -17.18 39.60 -4.22
CA LEU A 510 -16.07 38.87 -4.83
C LEU A 510 -15.82 39.37 -6.25
N ALA A 511 -14.56 39.46 -6.65
CA ALA A 511 -14.13 39.68 -8.02
C ALA A 511 -13.47 38.39 -8.56
N VAL A 512 -13.95 37.91 -9.70
CA VAL A 512 -13.47 36.66 -10.32
C VAL A 512 -12.86 36.98 -11.67
N ASN A 513 -11.60 36.64 -11.87
CA ASN A 513 -10.91 36.90 -13.14
C ASN A 513 -11.11 35.79 -14.17
N LYS A 514 -10.56 35.96 -15.38
CA LYS A 514 -10.67 34.98 -16.48
C LYS A 514 -9.93 33.66 -16.22
N LYS A 515 -9.01 33.63 -15.25
CA LYS A 515 -8.28 32.43 -14.81
C LYS A 515 -8.97 31.74 -13.64
N ASP A 516 -10.22 32.12 -13.33
CA ASP A 516 -11.01 31.60 -12.22
C ASP A 516 -10.36 31.86 -10.82
N GLU A 517 -9.45 32.83 -10.71
CA GLU A 517 -8.95 33.32 -9.41
C GLU A 517 -10.01 34.22 -8.76
N VAL A 518 -10.23 34.02 -7.46
CA VAL A 518 -11.28 34.70 -6.69
C VAL A 518 -10.65 35.66 -5.67
N PHE A 519 -11.08 36.92 -5.73
CA PHE A 519 -10.62 37.99 -4.86
C PHE A 519 -11.77 38.52 -4.02
N LEU A 520 -11.60 38.57 -2.71
CA LEU A 520 -12.53 39.22 -1.80
C LEU A 520 -12.23 40.73 -1.78
N VAL A 521 -13.14 41.54 -2.33
CA VAL A 521 -12.88 42.97 -2.55
C VAL A 521 -13.57 43.87 -1.53
N TRP A 522 -14.74 43.48 -1.03
CA TRP A 522 -15.51 44.29 -0.08
C TRP A 522 -16.39 43.42 0.82
N GLU A 523 -16.61 43.90 2.04
CA GLU A 523 -17.45 43.25 3.05
C GLU A 523 -18.25 44.28 3.84
N TYR A 524 -19.46 43.90 4.27
CA TYR A 524 -20.25 44.63 5.26
C TYR A 524 -20.89 43.68 6.26
N SER A 525 -20.67 43.90 7.55
CA SER A 525 -21.28 43.16 8.65
C SER A 525 -21.94 44.09 9.68
N GLU A 526 -22.95 43.58 10.38
CA GLU A 526 -23.63 44.31 11.46
C GLU A 526 -22.64 44.61 12.60
N GLY A 527 -22.39 45.90 12.87
CA GLY A 527 -21.40 46.36 13.85
C GLY A 527 -20.26 47.20 13.27
N GLN A 528 -20.13 47.29 11.94
CA GLN A 528 -19.22 48.24 11.31
C GLN A 528 -19.73 49.69 11.42
N LYS A 529 -18.81 50.65 11.59
CA LYS A 529 -19.14 52.08 11.78
C LYS A 529 -19.75 52.75 10.55
N GLU A 530 -19.52 52.19 9.37
CA GLU A 530 -19.94 52.77 8.09
C GLU A 530 -21.31 52.23 7.71
N GLN A 531 -22.32 53.10 7.79
CA GLN A 531 -23.72 52.72 7.58
C GLN A 531 -23.98 52.36 6.11
N LEU A 532 -24.57 51.19 5.87
CA LEU A 532 -24.95 50.73 4.52
C LEU A 532 -26.11 51.56 3.95
N SER A 533 -25.89 52.25 2.84
CA SER A 533 -26.94 52.93 2.07
C SER A 533 -27.30 52.12 0.82
N LEU A 534 -28.61 52.08 0.51
CA LEU A 534 -29.17 51.48 -0.68
C LEU A 534 -30.02 52.56 -1.35
N GLU A 535 -29.58 53.04 -2.50
CA GLU A 535 -30.24 54.13 -3.23
C GLU A 535 -30.75 53.66 -4.59
N ARG A 536 -32.03 53.90 -4.86
CA ARG A 536 -32.63 53.64 -6.16
C ARG A 536 -32.15 54.68 -7.17
N VAL A 537 -31.48 54.24 -8.23
CA VAL A 537 -31.05 55.10 -9.33
C VAL A 537 -32.03 54.90 -10.48
N SER A 538 -32.86 55.92 -10.74
CA SER A 538 -33.86 55.80 -11.79
C SER A 538 -33.23 55.85 -13.19
N ARG A 539 -33.60 54.89 -14.05
CA ARG A 539 -33.23 54.90 -15.47
C ARG A 539 -34.46 54.69 -16.35
N VAL A 540 -34.28 54.94 -17.64
CA VAL A 540 -35.35 54.86 -18.65
C VAL A 540 -35.85 53.42 -18.86
N VAL A 541 -35.00 52.41 -18.68
CA VAL A 541 -35.30 51.01 -19.01
C VAL A 541 -35.51 50.16 -17.76
N ALA A 542 -34.54 50.14 -16.85
CA ALA A 542 -34.64 49.47 -15.56
C ALA A 542 -33.89 50.28 -14.51
N ASP A 543 -34.48 50.45 -13.33
CA ASP A 543 -33.83 51.18 -12.25
C ASP A 543 -32.73 50.33 -11.62
N ASP A 544 -31.60 50.96 -11.32
CA ASP A 544 -30.45 50.32 -10.70
C ASP A 544 -30.45 50.52 -9.19
N CYS A 545 -29.75 49.66 -8.46
CA CYS A 545 -29.51 49.83 -7.02
C CYS A 545 -28.07 50.24 -6.80
N ARG A 546 -27.86 51.43 -6.23
CA ARG A 546 -26.56 51.90 -5.77
C ARG A 546 -26.35 51.49 -4.32
N MET A 547 -25.24 50.80 -4.07
CA MET A 547 -24.79 50.42 -2.73
C MET A 547 -23.60 51.28 -2.33
N SER A 548 -23.65 51.85 -1.13
CA SER A 548 -22.53 52.57 -0.52
C SER A 548 -22.36 52.25 0.97
N GLY A 549 -21.13 52.35 1.46
CA GLY A 549 -20.74 51.95 2.83
C GLY A 549 -20.02 50.60 2.87
N GLY A 550 -19.81 50.04 4.07
CA GLY A 550 -18.98 48.85 4.28
C GLY A 550 -17.49 49.12 4.10
N VAL A 551 -16.66 48.08 4.08
CA VAL A 551 -15.18 48.23 4.12
C VAL A 551 -14.54 47.59 2.90
N TRP A 552 -13.65 48.33 2.23
CA TRP A 552 -12.75 47.78 1.22
C TRP A 552 -11.72 46.87 1.89
N LEU A 553 -11.44 45.71 1.29
CA LEU A 553 -10.45 44.75 1.79
C LEU A 553 -9.12 44.89 1.03
N GLU A 554 -8.07 44.22 1.52
CA GLU A 554 -6.65 44.47 1.23
C GLU A 554 -6.25 44.68 -0.26
N MET A 555 -7.04 44.20 -1.22
CA MET A 555 -6.80 44.42 -2.64
C MET A 555 -7.18 45.82 -3.15
N VAL A 556 -8.03 46.55 -2.44
CA VAL A 556 -8.55 47.85 -2.89
C VAL A 556 -8.03 48.95 -1.97
N ASP A 557 -6.83 49.46 -2.29
CA ASP A 557 -6.25 50.63 -1.61
C ASP A 557 -6.84 51.93 -2.20
N THR A 558 -8.02 52.32 -1.71
CA THR A 558 -8.63 53.61 -2.04
C THR A 558 -9.13 54.33 -0.80
N LYS A 559 -8.92 55.66 -0.77
CA LYS A 559 -9.43 56.55 0.29
C LYS A 559 -10.90 56.92 0.10
N LYS A 560 -11.50 56.56 -1.04
CA LYS A 560 -12.91 56.83 -1.33
C LYS A 560 -13.78 55.75 -0.70
N ALA A 561 -14.93 56.16 -0.18
CA ALA A 561 -15.92 55.24 0.36
C ALA A 561 -16.33 54.20 -0.71
N PRO A 562 -16.61 52.94 -0.31
CA PRO A 562 -17.07 51.94 -1.26
C PRO A 562 -18.38 52.33 -1.92
N GLU A 563 -18.42 52.26 -3.26
CA GLU A 563 -19.61 52.57 -4.04
C GLU A 563 -19.67 51.69 -5.30
N PHE A 564 -20.71 50.89 -5.44
CA PHE A 564 -20.94 50.08 -6.64
C PHE A 564 -22.44 50.02 -6.97
N ILE A 565 -22.73 49.70 -8.22
CA ILE A 565 -24.09 49.72 -8.76
C ILE A 565 -24.43 48.30 -9.24
N ILE A 566 -25.59 47.82 -8.81
CA ILE A 566 -26.20 46.60 -9.30
C ILE A 566 -27.21 46.99 -10.38
N GLU A 567 -27.00 46.49 -11.59
CA GLU A 567 -27.85 46.78 -12.74
C GLU A 567 -29.23 46.13 -12.58
N GLY A 568 -30.29 46.91 -12.83
CA GLY A 568 -31.65 46.38 -12.84
C GLY A 568 -31.92 45.50 -14.05
N ARG A 569 -32.69 44.42 -13.88
CA ARG A 569 -33.18 43.61 -15.01
C ARG A 569 -34.58 44.03 -15.46
N ASN A 570 -34.82 43.98 -16.77
CA ASN A 570 -36.07 44.39 -17.44
C ASN A 570 -37.33 43.55 -17.10
N ILE A 571 -37.26 42.66 -16.10
CA ILE A 571 -38.21 41.56 -15.88
C ILE A 571 -39.14 41.81 -14.68
N GLY A 572 -39.07 42.97 -14.02
CA GLY A 572 -39.96 43.30 -12.91
C GLY A 572 -39.82 44.74 -12.39
N SER A 573 -40.68 45.14 -11.46
CA SER A 573 -40.50 46.40 -10.73
C SER A 573 -39.23 46.34 -9.87
N TYR A 574 -38.58 47.50 -9.68
CA TYR A 574 -37.41 47.66 -8.80
C TYR A 574 -37.61 46.94 -7.44
N ASP A 575 -38.79 47.14 -6.85
CA ASP A 575 -39.13 46.60 -5.54
C ASP A 575 -39.19 45.07 -5.51
N ASN A 576 -39.48 44.41 -6.65
CA ASN A 576 -39.47 42.96 -6.76
C ASN A 576 -38.05 42.41 -6.98
N TYR A 577 -37.26 43.04 -7.85
CA TYR A 577 -35.91 42.56 -8.17
C TYR A 577 -34.92 42.77 -7.03
N PHE A 578 -35.04 43.90 -6.30
CA PHE A 578 -34.20 44.23 -5.15
C PHE A 578 -34.89 43.97 -3.80
N GLN A 579 -36.04 43.27 -3.78
CA GLN A 579 -36.79 42.95 -2.57
C GLN A 579 -35.92 42.28 -1.50
N VAL A 580 -35.06 41.38 -1.95
CA VAL A 580 -34.19 40.55 -1.12
C VAL A 580 -33.12 41.40 -0.42
N LEU A 581 -32.50 42.34 -1.13
CA LEU A 581 -31.55 43.32 -0.57
C LEU A 581 -32.22 44.23 0.47
N ASN A 582 -33.42 44.74 0.16
CA ASN A 582 -34.18 45.59 1.08
C ASN A 582 -34.67 44.83 2.31
N GLY A 583 -35.08 43.57 2.15
CA GLY A 583 -35.46 42.68 3.25
C GLY A 583 -34.28 42.39 4.16
N PHE A 584 -33.10 42.15 3.59
CA PHE A 584 -31.88 41.87 4.35
C PHE A 584 -31.34 43.09 5.10
N LYS A 585 -31.40 44.29 4.50
CA LYS A 585 -31.05 45.54 5.21
C LYS A 585 -31.87 45.72 6.49
N ARG A 586 -33.15 45.29 6.50
CA ARG A 586 -34.02 45.34 7.70
C ARG A 586 -33.68 44.28 8.75
N ILE A 587 -32.98 43.21 8.37
CA ILE A 587 -32.57 42.14 9.29
C ILE A 587 -31.27 42.53 10.01
N LEU A 588 -30.38 43.25 9.35
CA LEU A 588 -29.09 43.74 9.90
C LEU A 588 -29.15 45.16 10.50
N SER A 589 -30.31 45.80 10.52
CA SER A 589 -30.54 47.15 11.07
C SER A 589 -31.41 47.08 12.31
#